data_AF-A0A948AQC2-F1
#
_entry.id   AF-A0A948AQC2-F1
#
_cell.length_a   1.000
_cell.length_b   1.000
_cell.length_c   1.000
_cell.angle_alpha   90.00
_cell.angle_beta   90.00
_cell.angle_gamma   90.00
#
_symmetry.space_group_name_H-M   'P 1'
#
loop_
_entity.id
_entity.type
_entity.pdbx_description
1 polymer ?
#
loop_
_entity_poly.entity_id
_entity_poly.type
_entity_poly.pdbx_seq_one_letter_code
_entity_poly.pdbx_strand_id
1 'polypeptide(L)'
;LGTLAQHNARASWIRNALAAGGIEAPPNDGFTDPQEAAAAFRESGARVAVVCSSDEVYAGMGPAVAAALRDAGAASLLVAGRLGALEDRWRAAGVSAALYQGCDVLDALRDLHRTLEVGR
;
A
#
# COMPACT_ATOMS: atom_id res chain seq x y z
N LEU A 1 -1.59 7.03 5.71
CA LEU A 1 -0.89 7.29 6.99
C LEU A 1 -0.79 8.78 7.21
N GLY A 2 -0.85 9.21 8.47
CA GLY A 2 -0.87 10.63 8.82
C GLY A 2 -2.16 11.32 8.35
N THR A 3 -2.16 12.65 8.40
CA THR A 3 -3.32 13.48 8.09
C THR A 3 -3.77 13.35 6.63
N LEU A 4 -5.03 13.73 6.35
CA LEU A 4 -5.58 13.74 4.99
C LEU A 4 -4.68 14.50 4.00
N ALA A 5 -4.13 15.65 4.42
CA ALA A 5 -3.22 16.44 3.59
C ALA A 5 -1.95 15.66 3.18
N GLN A 6 -1.46 14.77 4.05
CA GLN A 6 -0.25 14.00 3.80
C GLN A 6 -0.49 12.80 2.87
N HIS A 7 -1.65 12.14 2.96
CA HIS A 7 -1.89 10.90 2.22
C HIS A 7 -2.83 11.04 1.01
N ASN A 8 -3.67 12.06 0.94
CA ASN A 8 -4.77 12.11 -0.03
C ASN A 8 -4.28 12.09 -1.50
N ALA A 9 -3.20 12.80 -1.82
CA ALA A 9 -2.69 12.86 -3.20
C ALA A 9 -2.28 11.47 -3.70
N ARG A 10 -1.48 10.74 -2.91
CA ARG A 10 -1.02 9.38 -3.27
C ARG A 10 -2.17 8.37 -3.20
N ALA A 11 -3.03 8.46 -2.17
CA ALA A 11 -4.18 7.59 -2.03
C ALA A 11 -5.15 7.73 -3.21
N SER A 12 -5.43 8.96 -3.65
CA SER A 12 -6.29 9.22 -4.81
C SER A 12 -5.71 8.66 -6.10
N TRP A 13 -4.40 8.85 -6.33
CA TRP A 13 -3.73 8.30 -7.50
C TRP A 13 -3.77 6.76 -7.51
N ILE A 14 -3.46 6.13 -6.37
CA ILE A 14 -3.52 4.66 -6.23
C ILE A 14 -4.93 4.14 -6.47
N ARG A 15 -5.97 4.76 -5.88
CA ARG A 15 -7.36 4.34 -6.10
C ARG A 15 -7.71 4.37 -7.58
N ASN A 16 -7.34 5.42 -8.30
CA ASN A 16 -7.60 5.52 -9.74
C ASN A 16 -6.81 4.48 -10.53
N ALA A 17 -5.55 4.21 -10.17
CA ALA A 17 -4.72 3.20 -10.83
C ALA A 17 -5.28 1.78 -10.64
N LEU A 18 -5.73 1.45 -9.42
CA LEU A 18 -6.36 0.17 -9.11
C LEU A 18 -7.73 0.04 -9.79
N ALA A 19 -8.53 1.11 -9.78
CA ALA A 19 -9.83 1.15 -10.46
C ALA A 19 -9.70 0.95 -11.98
N ALA A 20 -8.61 1.42 -12.61
CA ALA A 20 -8.33 1.14 -14.02
C ALA A 20 -8.14 -0.37 -14.31
N GLY A 21 -7.74 -1.15 -13.31
CA GLY A 21 -7.68 -2.61 -13.36
C GLY A 21 -8.95 -3.31 -12.85
N GLY A 22 -9.97 -2.58 -12.40
CA GLY A 22 -11.18 -3.15 -11.80
C GLY A 22 -11.01 -3.58 -10.33
N ILE A 23 -9.96 -3.11 -9.65
CA ILE A 23 -9.70 -3.41 -8.23
C ILE A 23 -10.22 -2.24 -7.37
N GLU A 24 -11.12 -2.54 -6.45
CA GLU A 24 -11.62 -1.57 -5.47
C GLU A 24 -10.61 -1.37 -4.33
N ALA A 25 -10.44 -0.12 -3.91
CA ALA A 25 -9.61 0.25 -2.76
C ALA A 25 -10.41 1.20 -1.84
N PRO A 26 -11.03 0.66 -0.78
CA PRO A 26 -11.85 1.44 0.15
C PRO A 26 -11.05 2.59 0.77
N PRO A 27 -11.64 3.80 0.89
CA PRO A 27 -10.99 4.92 1.55
C PRO A 27 -10.90 4.71 3.06
N ASN A 28 -9.97 5.41 3.70
CA ASN A 28 -9.87 5.56 5.15
C ASN A 28 -9.36 6.97 5.49
N ASP A 29 -9.48 7.37 6.75
CA ASP A 29 -9.08 8.69 7.24
C ASP A 29 -7.58 8.79 7.59
N GLY A 30 -6.82 7.73 7.34
CA GLY A 30 -5.42 7.59 7.72
C GLY A 30 -5.23 7.03 9.13
N PHE A 31 -4.01 6.57 9.39
CA PHE A 31 -3.60 5.97 10.67
C PHE A 31 -2.31 6.63 11.14
N THR A 32 -2.20 6.80 12.46
CA THR A 32 -1.00 7.29 13.15
C THR A 32 -0.25 6.19 13.88
N ASP A 33 -0.83 5.00 14.00
CA ASP A 33 -0.23 3.85 14.64
C ASP A 33 -0.21 2.60 13.70
N PRO A 34 0.90 1.83 13.65
CA PRO A 34 0.96 0.60 12.86
C PRO A 34 -0.06 -0.47 13.23
N GLN A 35 -0.42 -0.61 14.51
CA GLN A 35 -1.38 -1.61 14.97
C GLN A 35 -2.82 -1.24 14.59
N GLU A 36 -3.17 0.05 14.63
CA GLU A 36 -4.44 0.55 14.11
C GLU A 36 -4.59 0.23 12.62
N ALA A 37 -3.55 0.49 11.82
CA ALA A 37 -3.55 0.17 10.40
C ALA A 37 -3.69 -1.34 10.15
N ALA A 38 -3.02 -2.17 10.96
CA ALA A 38 -3.12 -3.63 10.87
C ALA A 38 -4.51 -4.15 11.29
N ALA A 39 -5.14 -3.54 12.29
CA ALA A 39 -6.50 -3.88 12.71
C ALA A 39 -7.52 -3.56 11.61
N ALA A 40 -7.48 -2.33 11.08
CA ALA A 40 -8.35 -1.94 9.97
C ALA A 40 -8.15 -2.80 8.73
N PHE A 41 -6.92 -3.24 8.45
CA PHE A 41 -6.64 -4.17 7.37
C PHE A 41 -7.34 -5.52 7.58
N ARG A 42 -7.26 -6.10 8.78
CA ARG A 42 -7.95 -7.36 9.10
C ARG A 42 -9.47 -7.22 8.99
N GLU A 43 -10.02 -6.12 9.48
CA GLU A 43 -11.46 -5.83 9.42
C GLU A 43 -11.96 -5.65 7.99
N SER A 44 -11.13 -5.09 7.10
CA SER A 44 -11.49 -4.89 5.69
C SER A 44 -11.65 -6.20 4.91
N GLY A 45 -11.06 -7.31 5.37
CA GLY A 45 -11.00 -8.57 4.63
C GLY A 45 -10.17 -8.50 3.34
N ALA A 46 -9.46 -7.40 3.09
CA ALA A 46 -8.60 -7.25 1.93
C ALA A 46 -7.40 -8.21 2.01
N ARG A 47 -6.92 -8.66 0.85
CA ARG A 47 -5.70 -9.49 0.74
C ARG A 47 -4.46 -8.69 0.39
N VAL A 48 -4.64 -7.49 -0.14
CA VAL A 48 -3.57 -6.60 -0.62
C VAL A 48 -3.68 -5.28 0.12
N ALA A 49 -2.54 -4.72 0.53
CA ALA A 49 -2.48 -3.38 1.10
C ALA A 49 -1.49 -2.48 0.35
N VAL A 50 -1.86 -1.20 0.19
CA VAL A 50 -1.00 -0.18 -0.41
C VAL A 50 -0.78 0.96 0.59
N VAL A 51 0.47 1.15 1.02
CA VAL A 51 0.82 2.18 2.00
C VAL A 51 0.94 3.53 1.32
N CYS A 52 0.06 4.48 1.67
CA CYS A 52 -0.02 5.82 1.08
C CYS A 52 0.26 6.92 2.13
N SER A 53 1.26 7.76 1.91
CA SER A 53 1.56 8.98 2.70
C SER A 53 2.65 9.82 2.04
N SER A 54 3.14 10.87 2.72
CA SER A 54 4.31 11.63 2.32
C SER A 54 5.61 10.88 2.66
N ASP A 55 6.72 11.27 2.03
CA ASP A 55 8.04 10.66 2.28
C ASP A 55 8.54 10.91 3.71
N GLU A 56 8.15 12.04 4.31
CA GLU A 56 8.42 12.36 5.71
C GLU A 56 7.77 11.36 6.66
N VAL A 57 6.47 11.05 6.44
CA VAL A 57 5.76 10.05 7.26
C VAL A 57 6.35 8.65 7.04
N TYR A 58 6.77 8.32 5.82
CA TYR A 58 7.44 7.05 5.55
C TYR A 58 8.75 6.89 6.29
N ALA A 59 9.56 7.94 6.40
CA ALA A 59 10.81 7.90 7.16
C ALA A 59 10.58 7.64 8.65
N GLY A 60 9.48 8.14 9.21
CA GLY A 60 9.12 7.93 10.61
C GLY A 60 8.51 6.55 10.90
N MET A 61 7.51 6.13 10.11
CA MET A 61 6.69 4.95 10.46
C MET A 61 6.35 4.01 9.29
N GLY A 62 6.76 4.32 8.06
CA GLY A 62 6.38 3.55 6.87
C GLY A 62 6.73 2.06 6.96
N PRO A 63 8.02 1.70 7.14
CA PRO A 63 8.43 0.29 7.26
C PRO A 63 7.79 -0.44 8.44
N ALA A 64 7.53 0.25 9.56
CA ALA A 64 6.87 -0.34 10.72
C ALA A 64 5.41 -0.71 10.40
N VAL A 65 4.69 0.15 9.68
CA VAL A 65 3.33 -0.13 9.19
C VAL A 65 3.34 -1.31 8.21
N ALA A 66 4.27 -1.33 7.24
CA ALA A 66 4.36 -2.45 6.31
C ALA A 66 4.61 -3.79 7.03
N ALA A 67 5.47 -3.79 8.05
CA ALA A 67 5.69 -4.97 8.87
C ALA A 67 4.41 -5.41 9.60
N ALA A 68 3.68 -4.48 10.22
CA ALA A 68 2.43 -4.79 10.90
C ALA A 68 1.35 -5.34 9.94
N LEU A 69 1.26 -4.81 8.72
CA LEU A 69 0.33 -5.30 7.70
C LEU A 69 0.71 -6.71 7.19
N ARG A 70 2.00 -6.98 7.05
CA ARG A 70 2.49 -8.33 6.70
C ARG A 70 2.13 -9.33 7.79
N ASP A 71 2.38 -8.98 9.04
CA ASP A 71 2.08 -9.84 10.20
C ASP A 71 0.56 -10.02 10.38
N ALA A 72 -0.25 -9.07 9.89
CA ALA A 72 -1.70 -9.17 9.79
C ALA A 72 -2.20 -10.08 8.64
N GLY A 73 -1.30 -10.62 7.80
CA GLY A 73 -1.64 -11.58 6.75
C GLY A 73 -1.80 -11.00 5.36
N ALA A 74 -1.27 -9.80 5.08
CA ALA A 74 -1.29 -9.25 3.73
C ALA A 74 -0.54 -10.15 2.74
N ALA A 75 -1.23 -10.61 1.69
CA ALA A 75 -0.66 -11.46 0.64
C ALA A 75 0.25 -10.68 -0.31
N SER A 76 -0.01 -9.38 -0.51
CA SER A 76 0.90 -8.48 -1.20
C SER A 76 0.86 -7.09 -0.58
N LEU A 77 2.03 -6.47 -0.47
CA LEU A 77 2.22 -5.15 0.13
C LEU A 77 2.91 -4.23 -0.86
N LEU A 78 2.26 -3.11 -1.17
CA LEU A 78 2.78 -2.11 -2.07
C LEU A 78 2.96 -0.78 -1.34
N VAL A 79 3.82 0.08 -1.88
CA VAL A 79 3.96 1.47 -1.43
C VAL A 79 3.58 2.43 -2.56
N ALA A 80 2.94 3.54 -2.20
CA ALA A 80 2.68 4.64 -3.13
C ALA A 80 3.85 5.62 -3.14
N GLY A 81 4.60 5.67 -4.23
CA GLY A 81 5.83 6.46 -4.36
C GLY A 81 7.07 5.60 -4.59
N ARG A 82 8.24 6.23 -4.60
CA ARG A 82 9.52 5.53 -4.80
C ARG A 82 10.05 5.03 -3.46
N LEU A 83 10.68 3.85 -3.45
CA LEU A 83 11.27 3.27 -2.23
C LEU A 83 12.44 4.12 -1.70
N GLY A 84 13.25 4.67 -2.61
CA GLY A 84 14.32 5.62 -2.29
C GLY A 84 15.28 5.10 -1.23
N ALA A 85 15.68 5.98 -0.30
CA ALA A 85 16.61 5.65 0.78
C ALA A 85 16.09 4.60 1.79
N LEU A 86 14.80 4.27 1.73
CA LEU A 86 14.18 3.28 2.62
C LEU A 86 14.02 1.91 1.96
N GLU A 87 14.56 1.71 0.75
CA GLU A 87 14.36 0.47 -0.01
C GLU A 87 14.65 -0.80 0.78
N ASP A 88 15.82 -0.91 1.42
CA ASP A 88 16.18 -2.08 2.21
C ASP A 88 15.17 -2.33 3.36
N ARG A 89 14.69 -1.25 4.00
CA ARG A 89 13.72 -1.33 5.09
C ARG A 89 12.34 -1.74 4.59
N TRP A 90 11.91 -1.24 3.43
CA TRP A 90 10.65 -1.63 2.81
C TRP A 90 10.67 -3.09 2.36
N ARG A 91 11.77 -3.53 1.74
CA ARG A 91 11.98 -4.91 1.32
C ARG A 91 11.99 -5.85 2.51
N ALA A 92 12.72 -5.51 3.58
CA ALA A 92 12.72 -6.26 4.83
C ALA A 92 11.33 -6.27 5.50
N ALA A 93 10.54 -5.21 5.31
CA ALA A 93 9.15 -5.15 5.76
C ALA A 93 8.17 -5.93 4.86
N GLY A 94 8.64 -6.58 3.79
CA GLY A 94 7.80 -7.42 2.92
C GLY A 94 7.09 -6.66 1.80
N VAL A 95 7.50 -5.42 1.49
CA VAL A 95 6.96 -4.68 0.33
C VAL A 95 7.44 -5.33 -0.96
N SER A 96 6.49 -5.78 -1.78
CA SER A 96 6.70 -6.44 -3.06
C SER A 96 6.98 -5.44 -4.18
N ALA A 97 6.22 -4.35 -4.24
CA ALA A 97 6.28 -3.38 -5.32
C ALA A 97 6.00 -1.94 -4.89
N ALA A 98 6.38 -1.00 -5.76
CA ALA A 98 6.18 0.42 -5.57
C ALA A 98 5.39 0.98 -6.76
N LEU A 99 4.28 1.65 -6.48
CA LEU A 99 3.41 2.26 -7.47
C LEU A 99 3.65 3.77 -7.48
N TYR A 100 4.07 4.31 -8.62
CA TYR A 100 4.36 5.73 -8.78
C TYR A 100 4.16 6.17 -10.23
N GLN A 101 4.08 7.48 -10.48
CA GLN A 101 3.95 8.00 -11.83
C GLN A 101 5.13 7.55 -12.71
N GLY A 102 4.83 6.83 -13.79
CA GLY A 102 5.82 6.28 -14.72
C GLY A 102 6.23 4.83 -14.43
N CYS A 103 5.66 4.16 -13.42
CA CYS A 103 5.81 2.71 -13.28
C CYS A 103 4.99 1.94 -14.33
N ASP A 104 5.33 0.67 -14.54
CA ASP A 104 4.50 -0.23 -15.35
C ASP A 104 3.26 -0.65 -14.54
N VAL A 105 2.21 0.16 -14.64
CA VAL A 105 0.94 -0.10 -13.95
C VAL A 105 0.28 -1.37 -14.47
N LEU A 106 0.45 -1.72 -15.75
CA LEU A 106 -0.16 -2.92 -16.32
C LEU A 106 0.45 -4.19 -15.71
N ASP A 107 1.77 -4.24 -15.57
CA ASP A 107 2.46 -5.35 -14.92
C ASP A 107 2.05 -5.47 -13.44
N ALA A 108 2.01 -4.35 -12.71
CA ALA A 108 1.54 -4.36 -11.32
C ALA A 108 0.09 -4.83 -11.18
N LEU A 109 -0.82 -4.43 -12.07
CA LEU A 109 -2.21 -4.91 -12.05
C LEU A 109 -2.32 -6.41 -12.37
N ARG A 110 -1.49 -6.94 -13.28
CA ARG A 110 -1.42 -8.38 -13.55
C ARG A 110 -0.94 -9.18 -12.35
N ASP A 111 0.04 -8.65 -11.63
CA ASP A 111 0.51 -9.25 -10.38
C ASP A 111 -0.60 -9.27 -9.32
N LEU A 112 -1.30 -8.15 -9.17
CA LEU A 112 -2.41 -8.05 -8.24
C LEU A 112 -3.55 -9.01 -8.57
N HIS A 113 -3.93 -9.15 -9.84
CA HIS A 113 -4.95 -10.14 -10.24
C HIS A 113 -4.52 -11.58 -9.95
N ARG A 114 -3.23 -11.92 -10.16
CA ARG A 114 -2.71 -13.23 -9.75
C ARG A 114 -2.77 -13.43 -8.24
N THR A 115 -2.41 -12.44 -7.44
CA THR A 115 -2.48 -12.52 -5.97
C THR A 115 -3.92 -12.65 -5.48
N LEU A 116 -4.86 -11.95 -6.11
CA LEU A 116 -6.28 -11.98 -5.76
C LEU A 116 -7.01 -13.21 -6.34
N GLU A 117 -6.34 -14.01 -7.16
CA GLU A 117 -6.90 -15.19 -7.83
C GLU A 117 -8.11 -14.85 -8.72
N VAL A 118 -8.20 -13.60 -9.18
CA VAL A 118 -9.27 -13.13 -10.06
C VAL A 118 -8.89 -13.47 -11.51
N GLY A 119 -9.44 -14.59 -12.00
CA GLY A 119 -9.47 -14.93 -13.42
C GLY A 119 -8.18 -15.57 -13.96
N ARG A 120 -8.33 -16.80 -14.45
CA ARG A 120 -7.52 -17.34 -15.55
C ARG A 120 -8.35 -17.31 -16.82
#